data_AF-A0A0E3LUG4-F1
#
_entry.id   AF-A0A0E3LUG4-F1
#
_cell.length_a   1.000
_cell.length_b   1.000
_cell.length_c   1.000
_cell.angle_alpha   90.00
_cell.angle_beta   90.00
_cell.angle_gamma   90.00
#
_symmetry.space_group_name_H-M   'P 1'
#
loop_
_entity.id
_entity.type
_entity.pdbx_description
1 polymer ?
#
loop_
_entity_poly.entity_id
_entity_poly.type
_entity_poly.pdbx_seq_one_letter_code
_entity_poly.pdbx_strand_id
1 'polypeptide(L)'
;MYGAGIELTEEDFEFSKPPLSKKFIRLVFEKYQLEYIAYFGENMFYVSGQNSEPLAPLYPSSRYPEDIELVFDFMTRERIRRIKYENGVLLRSSVPELSDS
;
A
#
# COMPACT_ATOMS: atom_id res chain seq x y z
N MET A 1 14.02 8.44 -5.35
CA MET A 1 13.79 7.16 -6.07
C MET A 1 13.35 6.14 -5.03
N TYR A 2 12.21 5.46 -5.21
CA TYR A 2 11.89 4.30 -4.37
C TYR A 2 12.94 3.23 -4.69
N GLY A 3 13.61 2.68 -3.66
CA GLY A 3 14.60 1.62 -3.84
C GLY A 3 14.03 0.37 -4.51
N ALA A 4 14.88 -0.62 -4.77
CA ALA A 4 14.43 -1.93 -5.23
C ALA A 4 13.32 -2.45 -4.29
N GLY A 5 12.18 -2.86 -4.85
CA GLY A 5 11.07 -3.37 -4.07
C GLY A 5 11.46 -4.67 -3.37
N ILE A 6 11.13 -4.78 -2.08
CA ILE A 6 11.27 -6.01 -1.29
C ILE A 6 9.94 -6.76 -1.40
N GLU A 7 9.97 -8.06 -1.67
CA GLU A 7 8.73 -8.84 -1.69
C GLU A 7 8.05 -8.79 -0.32
N LEU A 8 6.74 -8.57 -0.33
CA LEU A 8 5.91 -8.57 0.85
C LEU A 8 5.71 -10.02 1.31
N THR A 9 6.09 -10.35 2.54
CA THR A 9 6.03 -11.71 3.11
C THR A 9 4.96 -11.80 4.21
N GLU A 10 4.67 -13.00 4.72
CA GLU A 10 3.76 -13.14 5.86
C GLU A 10 4.35 -12.55 7.16
N GLU A 11 5.68 -12.46 7.26
CA GLU A 11 6.38 -11.87 8.41
C GLU A 11 6.07 -10.37 8.57
N ASP A 12 5.80 -9.68 7.46
CA ASP A 12 5.38 -8.28 7.47
C ASP A 12 4.04 -8.07 8.19
N PHE A 13 3.27 -9.15 8.45
CA PHE A 13 1.98 -9.10 9.12
C PHE A 13 2.01 -9.67 10.55
N GLU A 14 3.17 -9.99 11.12
CA GLU A 14 3.29 -10.61 12.44
C GLU A 14 2.50 -9.84 13.53
N PHE A 15 2.49 -8.51 13.45
CA PHE A 15 1.78 -7.63 14.39
C PHE A 15 0.43 -7.11 13.88
N SER A 16 0.02 -7.54 12.69
CA SER A 16 -1.25 -7.14 12.08
C SER A 16 -2.42 -7.91 12.69
N LYS A 17 -3.58 -7.25 12.78
CA LYS A 17 -4.83 -7.90 13.19
C LYS A 17 -5.59 -8.35 11.95
N PRO A 18 -6.28 -9.51 11.99
CA PRO A 18 -7.22 -9.88 10.94
C PRO A 18 -8.19 -8.73 10.60
N PRO A 19 -8.53 -8.51 9.31
CA PRO A 19 -8.26 -9.39 8.17
C PRO A 19 -6.90 -9.19 7.47
N LEU A 20 -6.03 -8.29 7.97
CA LEU A 20 -4.76 -7.97 7.32
C LEU A 20 -3.87 -9.21 7.18
N SER A 21 -3.43 -9.47 5.94
CA SER A 21 -2.55 -10.56 5.54
C SER A 21 -2.05 -10.30 4.12
N LYS A 22 -1.00 -11.00 3.67
CA LYS A 22 -0.51 -10.89 2.28
C LYS A 22 -1.63 -11.18 1.28
N LYS A 23 -2.43 -12.21 1.58
CA LYS A 23 -3.61 -12.59 0.78
C LYS A 23 -4.65 -11.48 0.73
N PHE A 24 -4.96 -10.85 1.86
CA PHE A 24 -5.91 -9.74 1.91
C PHE A 24 -5.46 -8.57 1.02
N ILE A 25 -4.21 -8.12 1.15
CA ILE A 25 -3.69 -7.01 0.33
C ILE A 25 -3.76 -7.38 -1.15
N ARG A 26 -3.38 -8.61 -1.52
CA ARG A 26 -3.47 -9.07 -2.92
C ARG A 26 -4.90 -8.98 -3.46
N LEU A 27 -5.87 -9.46 -2.69
CA LEU A 27 -7.29 -9.41 -3.07
C LEU A 27 -7.80 -7.97 -3.23
N VAL A 28 -7.35 -7.02 -2.40
CA VAL A 28 -7.68 -5.60 -2.55
C VAL A 28 -7.12 -5.06 -3.86
N PHE A 29 -5.84 -5.31 -4.16
CA PHE A 29 -5.23 -4.88 -5.41
C PHE A 29 -5.91 -5.48 -6.64
N GLU A 30 -6.30 -6.74 -6.60
CA GLU A 30 -7.04 -7.39 -7.68
C GLU A 30 -8.45 -6.82 -7.84
N LYS A 31 -9.19 -6.65 -6.73
CA LYS A 31 -10.57 -6.15 -6.71
C LYS A 31 -10.70 -4.76 -7.32
N TYR A 32 -9.77 -3.86 -6.99
CA TYR A 32 -9.77 -2.48 -7.49
C TYR A 32 -8.83 -2.26 -8.67
N GLN A 33 -8.24 -3.32 -9.23
CA GLN A 33 -7.29 -3.24 -10.34
C GLN A 33 -6.17 -2.22 -10.07
N LEU A 34 -5.54 -2.30 -8.89
CA LEU A 34 -4.51 -1.37 -8.46
C LEU A 34 -3.13 -1.78 -8.99
N GLU A 35 -2.34 -0.79 -9.39
CA GLU A 35 -0.93 -0.93 -9.74
C GLU A 35 -0.04 -0.68 -8.51
N TYR A 36 -0.27 0.43 -7.80
CA TYR A 36 0.46 0.72 -6.56
C TYR A 36 -0.31 1.68 -5.64
N ILE A 37 0.04 1.65 -4.35
CA ILE A 37 -0.33 2.65 -3.37
C ILE A 37 0.97 3.28 -2.85
N ALA A 38 1.04 4.61 -2.83
CA ALA A 38 2.17 5.37 -2.30
C ALA A 38 1.75 6.21 -1.09
N TYR A 39 2.59 6.23 -0.05
CA TYR A 39 2.39 6.96 1.20
C TYR A 39 3.41 8.09 1.33
N PHE A 40 2.92 9.32 1.45
CA PHE A 40 3.76 10.52 1.52
C PHE A 40 3.99 11.05 2.94
N GLY A 41 3.29 10.53 3.94
CA GLY A 41 3.29 11.07 5.31
C GLY A 41 1.97 11.78 5.61
N GLU A 42 1.71 12.11 6.88
CA GLU A 42 0.54 12.94 7.28
C GLU A 42 -0.81 12.46 6.73
N ASN A 43 -1.00 11.14 6.61
CA ASN A 43 -2.18 10.48 6.03
C ASN A 43 -2.41 10.80 4.54
N MET A 44 -1.39 11.26 3.81
CA MET A 44 -1.46 11.49 2.37
C MET A 44 -1.07 10.22 1.60
N PHE A 45 -2.02 9.72 0.80
CA PHE A 45 -1.86 8.55 -0.05
C PHE A 45 -2.19 8.87 -1.50
N TYR A 46 -1.47 8.23 -2.42
CA TYR A 46 -1.82 8.16 -3.83
C TYR A 46 -2.13 6.70 -4.18
N VAL A 47 -3.31 6.47 -4.75
CA VAL A 47 -3.76 5.14 -5.18
C VAL A 47 -3.78 5.11 -6.71
N SER A 48 -2.88 4.32 -7.29
CA SER A 48 -2.78 4.11 -8.72
C SER A 48 -3.53 2.86 -9.13
N GLY A 49 -4.49 3.01 -10.02
CA GLY A 49 -5.09 1.92 -10.81
C GLY A 49 -4.16 1.46 -11.93
N GLN A 50 -4.59 0.44 -12.67
CA GLN A 50 -3.98 0.02 -13.92
C GLN A 50 -3.97 1.16 -14.95
N ASN A 51 -2.99 1.16 -15.86
CA ASN A 51 -2.74 2.23 -16.83
C ASN A 51 -2.43 3.61 -16.21
N SER A 52 -2.00 3.63 -14.94
CA SER A 52 -1.68 4.85 -14.20
C SER A 52 -2.88 5.80 -14.00
N GLU A 53 -4.11 5.29 -14.07
CA GLU A 53 -5.30 6.06 -13.71
C GLU A 53 -5.40 6.18 -12.18
N PRO A 54 -5.59 7.39 -11.61
CA PRO A 54 -5.75 7.53 -10.18
C PRO A 54 -7.11 6.98 -9.75
N LEU A 55 -7.12 6.14 -8.71
CA LEU A 55 -8.37 5.82 -8.02
C LEU A 55 -8.61 6.94 -6.99
N ALA A 56 -9.66 7.72 -7.19
CA ALA A 56 -10.10 8.73 -6.23
C ALA A 56 -11.44 8.33 -5.58
N PRO A 57 -11.72 8.78 -4.34
CA PRO A 57 -13.03 8.63 -3.75
C PRO A 57 -14.11 9.28 -4.62
N LEU A 58 -15.31 8.68 -4.68
CA LEU A 58 -16.44 9.14 -5.51
C LEU A 58 -16.88 10.59 -5.21
N TYR A 59 -16.72 11.03 -3.96
CA TYR A 59 -17.09 12.37 -3.51
C TYR A 59 -15.89 13.09 -2.88
N PRO A 60 -15.74 14.41 -3.11
CA PRO A 60 -14.79 15.22 -2.34
C PRO A 60 -15.06 15.06 -0.84
N SER A 61 -14.03 14.74 -0.05
CA SER A 61 -14.13 14.45 1.41
C SER A 61 -14.70 13.08 1.78
N SER A 62 -14.97 12.20 0.82
CA SER A 62 -15.27 10.80 1.13
C SER A 62 -14.00 10.00 1.37
N ARG A 63 -14.11 8.98 2.21
CA ARG A 63 -13.05 8.00 2.44
C ARG A 63 -12.95 7.04 1.26
N TYR A 64 -11.81 6.38 1.13
CA TYR A 64 -11.73 5.21 0.27
C TYR A 64 -12.60 4.09 0.83
N PRO A 65 -12.92 3.07 0.00
CA PRO A 65 -13.47 1.82 0.50
C PRO A 65 -12.68 1.29 1.71
N GLU A 66 -13.38 0.70 2.67
CA GLU A 66 -12.82 0.27 3.96
C GLU A 66 -11.61 -0.66 3.82
N ASP A 67 -11.60 -1.52 2.82
CA ASP A 67 -10.51 -2.43 2.55
C ASP A 67 -9.24 -1.73 2.04
N ILE A 68 -9.35 -0.60 1.33
CA ILE A 68 -8.21 0.27 0.99
C ILE A 68 -7.74 1.05 2.23
N GLU A 69 -8.66 1.56 3.05
CA GLU A 69 -8.31 2.26 4.30
C GLU A 69 -7.52 1.34 5.26
N LEU A 70 -7.87 0.05 5.34
CA LEU A 70 -7.09 -0.94 6.09
C LEU A 70 -5.66 -1.10 5.55
N VAL A 71 -5.47 -0.98 4.24
CA VAL A 71 -4.12 -1.00 3.63
C VAL A 71 -3.34 0.26 4.01
N PHE A 72 -3.98 1.43 4.09
CA PHE A 72 -3.34 2.67 4.54
C PHE A 72 -2.87 2.58 6.00
N ASP A 73 -3.71 2.04 6.86
CA ASP A 73 -3.37 1.79 8.27
C ASP A 73 -2.16 0.86 8.40
N PHE A 74 -2.16 -0.23 7.63
CA PHE A 74 -1.04 -1.16 7.57
C PHE A 74 0.25 -0.48 7.09
N MET A 75 0.19 0.25 5.97
CA MET A 75 1.34 0.95 5.41
C MET A 75 1.92 1.98 6.40
N THR A 76 1.07 2.67 7.15
CA THR A 76 1.51 3.66 8.14
C THR A 76 2.21 3.00 9.32
N ARG A 77 1.64 1.93 9.88
CA ARG A 77 2.19 1.23 11.04
C ARG A 77 3.53 0.57 10.74
N GLU A 78 3.62 -0.11 9.60
CA GLU A 78 4.82 -0.81 9.16
C GLU A 78 5.83 0.10 8.43
N ARG A 79 5.59 1.42 8.40
CA ARG A 79 6.45 2.43 7.76
C ARG A 79 6.76 2.09 6.28
N ILE A 80 5.75 1.59 5.57
CA ILE A 80 5.84 1.25 4.15
C ILE A 80 5.47 2.46 3.30
N ARG A 81 6.40 2.91 2.45
CA ARG A 81 6.20 4.05 1.55
C ARG A 81 5.45 3.71 0.28
N ARG A 82 5.56 2.47 -0.18
CA ARG A 82 4.87 2.03 -1.40
C ARG A 82 4.60 0.54 -1.33
N ILE A 83 3.42 0.12 -1.76
CA ILE A 83 3.09 -1.26 -2.12
C ILE A 83 2.76 -1.24 -3.62
N LYS A 84 3.46 -2.06 -4.41
CA LYS A 84 3.23 -2.25 -5.85
C LYS A 84 2.79 -3.69 -6.10
N TYR A 85 1.84 -3.90 -7.01
CA TYR A 85 1.44 -5.22 -7.46
C TYR A 85 1.86 -5.44 -8.91
N GLU A 86 2.69 -6.45 -9.15
CA GLU A 86 3.26 -6.74 -10.46
C GLU A 86 3.39 -8.25 -10.64
N ASN A 87 2.83 -8.77 -11.73
CA ASN A 87 2.91 -10.19 -12.10
C ASN A 87 2.50 -11.17 -10.97
N GLY A 88 1.50 -10.81 -10.17
CA GLY A 88 1.04 -11.65 -9.04
C GLY A 88 1.81 -11.48 -7.74
N VAL A 89 2.83 -10.60 -7.71
CA VAL A 89 3.70 -10.37 -6.56
C VAL A 89 3.48 -8.97 -5.98
N LEU A 90 3.38 -8.88 -4.66
CA LEU A 90 3.34 -7.61 -3.93
C LEU A 90 4.76 -7.22 -3.52
N LEU A 91 5.17 -6.02 -3.89
CA LEU A 91 6.47 -5.44 -3.59
C LEU A 91 6.30 -4.21 -2.70
N ARG A 92 6.99 -4.17 -1.57
CA ARG A 92 7.04 -3.01 -0.68
C ARG A 92 8.36 -2.25 -0.76
N SER A 93 8.33 -0.96 -0.47
CA SER A 93 9.54 -0.17 -0.21
C SER A 93 9.39 0.61 1.08
N SER A 94 10.41 0.62 1.93
CA SER A 94 10.44 1.35 3.20
C SER A 94 10.74 2.84 3.01
N VAL A 95 10.57 3.61 4.10
CA VAL A 95 11.19 4.94 4.22
C VAL A 95 12.71 4.74 4.14
N PRO A 96 13.46 5.51 3.32
CA PRO A 96 14.90 5.55 3.46
C PRO A 96 15.20 5.96 4.91
N GLU A 97 15.97 5.14 5.63
CA GLU A 97 16.54 5.61 6.90
C GLU A 97 17.27 6.91 6.59
N LEU A 98 16.93 7.98 7.31
CA LEU A 98 17.76 9.18 7.27
C LEU A 98 19.15 8.71 7.68
N SER A 99 20.07 8.72 6.72
CA SER A 99 21.47 8.48 7.01
C SER A 99 21.89 9.62 7.92
N ASP A 100 22.06 9.35 9.21
CA ASP A 100 22.64 10.32 10.15
C ASP A 100 24.00 10.72 9.56
N SER A 101 24.02 11.91 8.94
CA SER A 101 25.22 12.56 8.38
C SER A 101 25.68 13.63 9.33
#